data_AF-A0A3C0YQH7-F1
#
_entry.id   AF-A0A3C0YQH7-F1
#
_cell.length_a   1.000
_cell.length_b   1.000
_cell.length_c   1.000
_cell.angle_alpha   90.00
_cell.angle_beta   90.00
_cell.angle_gamma   90.00
#
_symmetry.space_group_name_H-M   'P 1'
#
loop_
_entity.id
_entity.type
_entity.pdbx_description
1 polymer ?
#
loop_
_entity_poly.entity_id
_entity_poly.type
_entity_poly.pdbx_seq_one_letter_code
_entity_poly.pdbx_strand_id
1 'polypeptide(L)'
;MEDIEVKRFEINTNWRSHVAKYINLKKKNKNLNPDMYCSQAKINPEGFKIFLGFLEKEDIYVFFKSFASEYLNRAMSSLNLLEKHTYRELSMPLIRDAIVAYAAPFSASNGRIITKLSLKEVDCLIPADLQEVHDKIINDRNEIIGHCDLAPRNPRLCFIGIMIKGQGYYWEDYKKILPDFKKLVPAVMDNLEKYNKIKFVSRDVYFKEYLNVPQCTEENPGPVVVDK
;
A
#
# COMPACT_ATOMS: atom_id res chain seq x y z
N MET A 1 -11.51 11.75 -36.52
CA MET A 1 -10.83 11.68 -35.21
C MET A 1 -9.52 11.00 -35.49
N GLU A 2 -8.42 11.76 -35.49
CA GLU A 2 -7.09 11.17 -35.57
C GLU A 2 -6.89 10.33 -34.31
N ASP A 3 -6.54 9.06 -34.49
CA ASP A 3 -6.00 8.25 -33.42
C ASP A 3 -4.72 8.94 -32.96
N ILE A 4 -4.81 9.67 -31.85
CA ILE A 4 -3.62 10.10 -31.13
C ILE A 4 -2.97 8.80 -30.68
N GLU A 5 -1.94 8.40 -31.42
CA GLU A 5 -1.02 7.35 -31.03
C GLU A 5 -0.39 7.82 -29.72
N VAL A 6 -1.05 7.49 -28.61
CA VAL A 6 -0.53 7.73 -27.27
C VAL A 6 0.74 6.92 -27.23
N LYS A 7 1.87 7.56 -27.49
CA LYS A 7 3.21 7.05 -27.18
C LYS A 7 3.12 6.61 -25.75
N ARG A 8 2.86 5.31 -25.56
CA ARG A 8 2.88 4.72 -24.23
C ARG A 8 4.27 5.07 -23.72
N PHE A 9 4.33 5.50 -22.48
CA PHE A 9 5.58 5.49 -21.73
C PHE A 9 5.99 4.01 -21.62
N GLU A 10 6.43 3.43 -22.73
CA GLU A 10 7.03 2.12 -22.84
C GLU A 10 8.36 2.28 -22.13
N ILE A 11 8.26 2.12 -20.81
CA ILE A 11 9.22 1.51 -19.92
C ILE A 11 10.59 1.42 -20.58
N ASN A 12 11.29 2.54 -20.70
CA ASN A 12 12.72 2.46 -20.86
C ASN A 12 13.22 1.89 -19.52
N THR A 13 13.44 0.58 -19.52
CA THR A 13 13.69 -0.23 -18.32
C THR A 13 14.90 0.30 -17.55
N ASN A 14 15.83 0.95 -18.25
CA ASN A 14 17.02 1.53 -17.66
C ASN A 14 16.71 2.74 -16.79
N TRP A 15 15.82 3.65 -17.21
CA TRP A 15 15.40 4.77 -16.36
C TRP A 15 14.79 4.30 -15.05
N ARG A 16 13.87 3.33 -15.12
CA ARG A 16 13.27 2.71 -13.93
C ARG A 16 14.31 2.01 -13.05
N SER A 17 15.27 1.34 -13.66
CA SER A 17 16.37 0.67 -12.96
C SER A 17 17.27 1.68 -12.23
N HIS A 18 17.58 2.82 -12.87
CA HIS A 18 18.33 3.90 -12.24
C HIS A 18 17.57 4.50 -11.05
N VAL A 19 16.25 4.75 -11.17
CA VAL A 19 15.45 5.24 -10.05
C VAL A 19 15.44 4.21 -8.91
N ALA A 20 15.27 2.93 -9.21
CA ALA A 20 15.32 1.87 -8.20
C ALA A 20 16.67 1.81 -7.47
N LYS A 21 17.81 1.89 -8.20
CA LYS A 21 19.15 1.94 -7.60
C LYS A 21 19.29 3.18 -6.71
N TYR A 22 18.89 4.36 -7.19
CA TYR A 22 18.94 5.60 -6.42
C TYR A 22 18.15 5.48 -5.10
N ILE A 23 16.91 4.98 -5.13
CA ILE A 23 16.12 4.83 -3.91
C ILE A 23 16.78 3.87 -2.91
N ASN A 24 17.33 2.75 -3.39
CA ASN A 24 18.04 1.81 -2.53
C ASN A 24 19.30 2.44 -1.91
N LEU A 25 20.04 3.26 -2.66
CA LEU A 25 21.18 4.00 -2.14
C LEU A 25 20.75 5.09 -1.15
N LYS A 26 19.68 5.83 -1.43
CA LYS A 26 19.14 6.87 -0.54
C LYS A 26 18.68 6.33 0.81
N LYS A 27 18.14 5.11 0.84
CA LYS A 27 17.81 4.40 2.09
C LYS A 27 19.05 4.17 2.97
N LYS A 28 20.21 3.93 2.35
CA LYS A 28 21.51 3.73 3.04
C LYS A 28 22.22 5.06 3.36
N ASN A 29 22.05 6.06 2.50
CA ASN A 29 22.67 7.38 2.63
C ASN A 29 21.62 8.48 2.47
N LYS A 30 21.15 9.03 3.60
CA LYS A 30 20.11 10.08 3.63
C LYS A 30 20.53 11.38 2.94
N ASN A 31 21.84 11.62 2.79
CA ASN A 31 22.37 12.82 2.15
C ASN A 31 22.44 12.70 0.62
N LEU A 32 22.17 11.52 0.05
CA LEU A 32 22.16 11.34 -1.40
C LEU A 32 20.94 12.05 -2.01
N ASN A 33 21.21 13.01 -2.91
CA ASN A 33 20.18 13.69 -3.69
C ASN A 33 20.22 13.26 -5.16
N PRO A 34 19.17 13.56 -5.96
CA PRO A 34 19.09 13.14 -7.36
C PRO A 34 20.26 13.64 -8.21
N ASP A 35 20.70 14.88 -8.03
CA ASP A 35 21.75 15.49 -8.86
C ASP A 35 23.12 14.84 -8.61
N MET A 36 23.44 14.54 -7.35
CA MET A 36 24.63 13.77 -6.98
C MET A 36 24.63 12.39 -7.62
N TYR A 37 23.49 11.68 -7.55
CA TYR A 37 23.36 10.37 -8.18
C TYR A 37 23.54 10.44 -9.70
N CYS A 38 22.91 11.43 -10.36
CA CYS A 38 23.00 11.59 -11.80
C CYS A 38 24.42 11.91 -12.26
N SER A 39 25.14 12.76 -11.52
CA SER A 39 26.55 13.06 -11.77
C SER A 39 27.43 11.81 -11.67
N GLN A 40 27.24 10.99 -10.63
CA GLN A 40 27.98 9.74 -10.44
C GLN A 40 27.67 8.70 -11.53
N ALA A 41 26.39 8.58 -11.90
CA ALA A 41 25.91 7.65 -12.92
C ALA A 41 26.14 8.14 -14.35
N LYS A 42 26.56 9.40 -14.54
CA LYS A 42 26.71 10.08 -15.84
C LYS A 42 25.42 10.06 -16.68
N ILE A 43 24.28 10.31 -16.04
CA ILE A 43 22.96 10.35 -16.70
C ILE A 43 22.37 11.76 -16.66
N ASN A 44 21.41 12.04 -17.55
CA ASN A 44 20.73 13.32 -17.60
C ASN A 44 19.86 13.54 -16.32
N PRO A 45 20.11 14.60 -15.53
CA PRO A 45 19.38 14.84 -14.28
C PRO A 45 17.93 15.26 -14.48
N GLU A 46 17.59 15.92 -15.59
CA GLU A 46 16.22 16.31 -15.92
C GLU A 46 15.38 15.08 -16.24
N GLY A 47 15.88 14.22 -17.14
CA GLY A 47 15.23 12.96 -17.48
C GLY A 47 15.03 12.06 -16.24
N PHE A 48 16.04 11.98 -15.38
CA PHE A 48 15.96 11.24 -14.12
C PHE A 48 14.86 11.76 -13.19
N LYS A 49 14.78 13.08 -12.99
CA LYS A 49 13.77 13.72 -12.13
C LYS A 49 12.35 13.49 -12.65
N ILE A 50 12.15 13.50 -13.97
CA ILE A 50 10.85 13.20 -14.58
C ILE A 50 10.43 11.75 -14.28
N PHE A 51 11.34 10.78 -14.47
CA PHE A 51 11.04 9.38 -14.15
C PHE A 51 10.84 9.13 -12.66
N LEU A 52 11.56 9.85 -11.80
CA LEU A 52 11.36 9.81 -10.35
C LEU A 52 9.93 10.29 -10.00
N GLY A 53 9.51 11.45 -10.50
CA GLY A 53 8.17 11.98 -10.30
C GLY A 53 7.06 11.10 -10.89
N PHE A 54 7.30 10.52 -12.08
CA PHE A 54 6.39 9.56 -12.70
C PHE A 54 6.15 8.35 -11.79
N LEU A 55 7.22 7.75 -11.26
CA LEU A 55 7.12 6.58 -10.39
C LEU A 55 6.49 6.93 -9.03
N GLU A 56 6.69 8.14 -8.51
CA GLU A 56 5.98 8.64 -7.32
C GLU A 56 4.46 8.70 -7.57
N LYS A 57 4.03 9.26 -8.70
CA LYS A 57 2.62 9.26 -9.09
C LYS A 57 2.08 7.86 -9.35
N GLU A 58 2.87 6.99 -9.95
CA GLU A 58 2.51 5.59 -10.17
C GLU A 58 2.28 4.86 -8.84
N ASP A 59 3.16 5.04 -7.85
CA ASP A 59 2.98 4.48 -6.51
C ASP A 59 1.66 4.92 -5.87
N ILE A 60 1.34 6.22 -5.93
CA ILE A 60 0.06 6.76 -5.42
C ILE A 60 -1.12 6.11 -6.14
N TYR A 61 -1.09 6.12 -7.47
CA TYR A 61 -2.17 5.58 -8.29
C TYR A 61 -2.42 4.10 -8.00
N VAL A 62 -1.36 3.29 -8.01
CA VAL A 62 -1.43 1.84 -7.77
C VAL A 62 -1.89 1.55 -6.34
N PHE A 63 -1.43 2.31 -5.36
CA PHE A 63 -1.85 2.15 -3.97
C PHE A 63 -3.36 2.29 -3.82
N PHE A 64 -3.95 3.40 -4.30
CA PHE A 64 -5.37 3.67 -4.10
C PHE A 64 -6.28 2.88 -5.05
N LYS A 65 -5.88 2.66 -6.31
CA LYS A 65 -6.72 1.97 -7.30
C LYS A 65 -6.65 0.45 -7.22
N SER A 66 -5.52 -0.10 -6.79
CA SER A 66 -5.28 -1.55 -6.77
C SER A 66 -5.08 -2.06 -5.35
N PHE A 67 -3.98 -1.68 -4.70
CA PHE A 67 -3.56 -2.28 -3.43
C PHE A 67 -4.65 -2.15 -2.34
N ALA A 68 -5.15 -0.94 -2.09
CA ALA A 68 -6.18 -0.70 -1.10
C ALA A 68 -7.46 -1.49 -1.39
N SER A 69 -7.94 -1.45 -2.64
CA SER A 69 -9.13 -2.17 -3.08
C SER A 69 -8.99 -3.68 -2.95
N GLU A 70 -7.84 -4.25 -3.31
CA GLU A 70 -7.56 -5.69 -3.21
C GLU A 70 -7.63 -6.18 -1.76
N TYR A 71 -7.01 -5.45 -0.84
CA TYR A 71 -7.01 -5.78 0.59
C TYR A 71 -8.40 -5.65 1.22
N LEU A 72 -9.18 -4.62 0.85
CA LEU A 72 -10.57 -4.49 1.29
C LEU A 72 -11.46 -5.62 0.72
N ASN A 73 -11.27 -5.99 -0.54
CA ASN A 73 -11.95 -7.14 -1.16
C ASN A 73 -11.62 -8.45 -0.45
N ARG A 74 -10.35 -8.66 -0.06
CA ARG A 74 -9.93 -9.81 0.75
C ARG A 74 -10.61 -9.82 2.11
N ALA A 75 -10.66 -8.68 2.80
CA ALA A 75 -11.38 -8.57 4.08
C ALA A 75 -12.85 -8.94 3.93
N MET A 76 -13.53 -8.40 2.92
CA MET A 76 -14.92 -8.72 2.59
C MET A 76 -15.11 -10.21 2.27
N SER A 77 -14.21 -10.81 1.49
CA SER A 77 -14.25 -12.24 1.15
C SER A 77 -14.16 -13.11 2.41
N SER A 78 -13.26 -12.78 3.34
CA SER A 78 -13.09 -13.51 4.60
C SER A 78 -14.31 -13.36 5.51
N LEU A 79 -14.94 -12.18 5.56
CA LEU A 79 -16.21 -11.99 6.27
C LEU A 79 -17.37 -12.79 5.65
N ASN A 80 -17.44 -12.84 4.33
CA ASN A 80 -18.45 -13.62 3.61
C ASN A 80 -18.27 -15.14 3.84
N LEU A 81 -17.04 -15.62 3.88
CA LEU A 81 -16.74 -17.01 4.23
C LEU A 81 -17.11 -17.32 5.68
N LEU A 82 -16.89 -16.38 6.59
CA LEU A 82 -17.27 -16.50 8.00
C LEU A 82 -18.78 -16.67 8.19
N GLU A 83 -19.60 -16.06 7.33
CA GLU A 83 -21.06 -16.25 7.34
C GLU A 83 -21.50 -17.62 6.82
N LYS A 84 -20.82 -18.11 5.78
CA LYS A 84 -21.20 -19.35 5.10
C LYS A 84 -20.79 -20.61 5.86
N HIS A 85 -19.75 -20.51 6.69
CA HIS A 85 -19.22 -21.67 7.40
C HIS A 85 -19.71 -21.73 8.84
N THR A 86 -20.35 -22.84 9.19
CA THR A 86 -20.75 -23.20 10.56
C THR A 86 -19.61 -23.78 11.39
N TYR A 87 -18.46 -24.11 10.77
CA TYR A 87 -17.31 -24.69 11.46
C TYR A 87 -16.60 -23.65 12.33
N ARG A 88 -16.75 -23.81 13.66
CA ARG A 88 -16.13 -22.97 14.69
C ARG A 88 -14.60 -22.87 14.55
N GLU A 89 -13.97 -23.90 14.00
CA GLU A 89 -12.51 -24.00 13.80
C GLU A 89 -11.99 -22.98 12.78
N LEU A 90 -12.80 -22.63 11.78
CA LEU A 90 -12.44 -21.66 10.74
C LEU A 90 -12.78 -20.23 11.15
N SER A 91 -13.62 -20.04 12.17
CA SER A 91 -14.10 -18.72 12.56
C SER A 91 -12.96 -17.77 12.99
N MET A 92 -12.04 -18.29 13.80
CA MET A 92 -10.90 -17.51 14.31
C MET A 92 -9.87 -17.15 13.21
N PRO A 93 -9.43 -18.09 12.35
CA PRO A 93 -8.59 -17.74 11.20
C PRO A 93 -9.24 -16.73 10.25
N LEU A 94 -10.53 -16.89 9.94
CA LEU A 94 -11.23 -16.01 8.99
C LEU A 94 -11.41 -14.58 9.53
N ILE A 95 -11.78 -14.42 10.81
CA ILE A 95 -11.89 -13.08 11.39
C ILE A 95 -10.51 -12.41 11.52
N ARG A 96 -9.46 -13.17 11.84
CA ARG A 96 -8.08 -12.66 11.87
C ARG A 96 -7.65 -12.19 10.48
N ASP A 97 -7.90 -12.99 9.45
CA ASP A 97 -7.58 -12.62 8.07
C ASP A 97 -8.35 -11.36 7.65
N ALA A 98 -9.64 -11.26 7.98
CA ALA A 98 -10.44 -10.07 7.71
C ALA A 98 -9.86 -8.81 8.39
N ILE A 99 -9.49 -8.89 9.66
CA ILE A 99 -8.88 -7.80 10.42
C ILE A 99 -7.55 -7.37 9.79
N VAL A 100 -6.66 -8.32 9.48
CA VAL A 100 -5.36 -8.04 8.86
C VAL A 100 -5.54 -7.40 7.50
N ALA A 101 -6.41 -7.98 6.67
CA ALA A 101 -6.66 -7.51 5.33
C ALA A 101 -7.25 -6.10 5.35
N TYR A 102 -8.22 -5.84 6.23
CA TYR A 102 -8.82 -4.52 6.39
C TYR A 102 -7.81 -3.48 6.88
N ALA A 103 -6.99 -3.79 7.89
CA ALA A 103 -6.07 -2.84 8.50
C ALA A 103 -4.81 -2.57 7.67
N ALA A 104 -4.45 -3.45 6.74
CA ALA A 104 -3.26 -3.33 5.91
C ALA A 104 -3.16 -1.99 5.15
N PRO A 105 -4.17 -1.51 4.41
CA PRO A 105 -4.09 -0.24 3.71
C PRO A 105 -4.18 1.00 4.62
N PHE A 106 -4.58 0.85 5.89
CA PHE A 106 -4.48 1.92 6.90
C PHE A 106 -3.13 1.95 7.61
N SER A 107 -2.35 0.87 7.48
CA SER A 107 -0.97 0.85 7.91
C SER A 107 -0.09 1.54 6.87
N ALA A 108 1.01 2.16 7.30
CA ALA A 108 1.94 2.81 6.37
C ALA A 108 2.50 1.75 5.39
N SER A 109 2.19 1.90 4.09
CA SER A 109 2.78 1.04 3.06
C SER A 109 4.23 1.46 2.77
N ASN A 110 5.05 0.49 2.40
CA ASN A 110 6.40 0.74 1.90
C ASN A 110 6.36 0.73 0.36
N GLY A 111 5.92 1.84 -0.24
CA GLY A 111 6.01 2.04 -1.69
C GLY A 111 7.45 2.00 -2.19
N ARG A 112 7.61 2.03 -3.52
CA ARG A 112 8.95 2.03 -4.14
C ARG A 112 9.68 3.30 -3.78
N ILE A 113 9.03 4.46 -3.95
CA ILE A 113 9.58 5.78 -3.64
C ILE A 113 8.91 6.38 -2.42
N ILE A 114 7.58 6.39 -2.40
CA ILE A 114 6.82 6.96 -1.28
C ILE A 114 6.69 5.89 -0.21
N THR A 115 7.45 6.06 0.86
CA THR A 115 7.23 5.33 2.10
C THR A 115 6.12 6.07 2.84
N LYS A 116 5.07 5.35 3.26
CA LYS A 116 3.93 5.79 4.09
C LYS A 116 2.60 6.11 3.39
N LEU A 117 2.35 5.65 2.15
CA LEU A 117 0.97 5.75 1.62
C LEU A 117 0.01 4.96 2.51
N SER A 118 -1.08 5.62 2.90
CA SER A 118 -2.07 5.09 3.83
C SER A 118 -3.45 5.66 3.52
N LEU A 119 -4.48 4.86 3.74
CA LEU A 119 -5.87 5.32 3.73
C LEU A 119 -6.20 6.29 4.87
N LYS A 120 -5.36 6.37 5.91
CA LYS A 120 -5.51 7.36 7.00
C LYS A 120 -5.40 8.80 6.52
N GLU A 121 -4.78 9.01 5.36
CA GLU A 121 -4.63 10.34 4.74
C GLU A 121 -5.87 10.76 3.94
N VAL A 122 -6.88 9.89 3.82
CA VAL A 122 -8.12 10.18 3.10
C VAL A 122 -9.21 10.59 4.09
N ASP A 123 -9.58 11.87 4.03
CA ASP A 123 -10.66 12.41 4.85
C ASP A 123 -11.99 11.72 4.57
N CYS A 124 -12.80 11.55 5.63
CA CYS A 124 -14.15 11.00 5.56
C CYS A 124 -14.25 9.60 4.93
N LEU A 125 -13.16 8.84 4.90
CA LEU A 125 -13.19 7.46 4.40
C LEU A 125 -13.99 6.54 5.33
N ILE A 126 -13.87 6.74 6.64
CA ILE A 126 -14.58 6.00 7.68
C ILE A 126 -15.86 6.76 8.06
N PRO A 127 -17.05 6.13 7.98
CA PRO A 127 -18.27 6.72 8.51
C PRO A 127 -18.17 6.96 10.02
N ALA A 128 -18.70 8.10 10.50
CA ALA A 128 -18.58 8.51 11.89
C ALA A 128 -19.20 7.50 12.88
N ASP A 129 -20.30 6.85 12.50
CA ASP A 129 -20.98 5.82 13.26
C ASP A 129 -20.20 4.49 13.34
N LEU A 130 -19.23 4.30 12.46
CA LEU A 130 -18.38 3.10 12.42
C LEU A 130 -16.92 3.38 12.83
N GLN A 131 -16.63 4.58 13.35
CA GLN A 131 -15.29 4.96 13.77
C GLN A 131 -14.79 4.10 14.94
N GLU A 132 -15.65 3.79 15.91
CA GLU A 132 -15.27 2.98 17.07
C GLU A 132 -14.83 1.57 16.66
N VAL A 133 -15.57 0.92 15.74
CA VAL A 133 -15.21 -0.41 15.24
C VAL A 133 -13.94 -0.35 14.37
N HIS A 134 -13.75 0.72 13.58
CA HIS A 134 -12.49 0.95 12.87
C HIS A 134 -11.30 1.00 13.82
N ASP A 135 -11.36 1.88 14.82
CA ASP A 135 -10.28 2.08 15.78
C ASP A 135 -9.96 0.78 16.52
N LYS A 136 -11.01 0.03 16.91
CA LYS A 136 -10.85 -1.28 17.54
C LYS A 136 -10.14 -2.28 16.64
N ILE A 137 -10.51 -2.39 15.37
CA ILE A 137 -9.87 -3.32 14.41
C ILE A 137 -8.40 -2.96 14.18
N ILE A 138 -8.09 -1.66 14.06
CA ILE A 138 -6.70 -1.20 13.92
C ILE A 138 -5.88 -1.53 15.17
N ASN A 139 -6.45 -1.32 16.36
CA ASN A 139 -5.80 -1.65 17.62
C ASN A 139 -5.59 -3.17 17.77
N ASP A 140 -6.63 -3.97 17.53
CA ASP A 140 -6.55 -5.43 17.58
C ASP A 140 -5.46 -5.96 16.61
N ARG A 141 -5.35 -5.40 15.40
CA ARG A 141 -4.27 -5.74 14.48
C ARG A 141 -2.89 -5.38 15.02
N ASN A 142 -2.72 -4.21 15.61
CA ASN A 142 -1.43 -3.73 16.10
C ASN A 142 -0.96 -4.47 17.36
N GLU A 143 -1.87 -4.70 18.31
CA GLU A 143 -1.54 -5.29 19.61
C GLU A 143 -1.38 -6.82 19.54
N ILE A 144 -2.16 -7.49 18.70
CA ILE A 144 -2.27 -8.95 18.76
C ILE A 144 -1.63 -9.54 17.52
N ILE A 145 -2.06 -9.10 16.34
CA ILE A 145 -1.75 -9.84 15.11
C ILE A 145 -0.38 -9.47 14.57
N GLY A 146 0.03 -8.20 14.66
CA GLY A 146 1.38 -7.76 14.31
C GLY A 146 2.46 -8.41 15.19
N HIS A 147 2.11 -8.81 16.42
CA HIS A 147 2.97 -9.56 17.32
C HIS A 147 2.81 -11.08 17.18
N CYS A 148 1.75 -11.58 16.55
CA CYS A 148 1.56 -13.00 16.23
C CYS A 148 2.14 -13.42 14.85
N ASP A 149 2.84 -12.51 14.15
CA ASP A 149 3.75 -12.83 13.04
C ASP A 149 5.11 -13.38 13.53
N LEU A 150 5.27 -13.56 14.84
CA LEU A 150 6.30 -14.43 15.39
C LEU A 150 6.05 -15.84 14.86
N ALA A 151 6.97 -16.32 14.03
CA ALA A 151 6.97 -17.67 13.52
C ALA A 151 6.59 -18.66 14.64
N PRO A 152 5.70 -19.64 14.42
CA PRO A 152 5.34 -20.67 15.40
C PRO A 152 6.53 -21.41 16.04
N ARG A 153 7.73 -21.24 15.47
CA ARG A 153 9.00 -21.81 15.93
C ARG A 153 9.88 -20.89 16.78
N ASN A 154 9.45 -19.67 17.15
CA ASN A 154 10.28 -18.76 17.94
C ASN A 154 9.60 -18.26 19.23
N PRO A 155 9.46 -19.10 20.27
CA PRO A 155 8.87 -18.75 21.56
C PRO A 155 9.75 -17.83 22.44
N ARG A 156 10.75 -17.15 21.87
CA ARG A 156 11.75 -16.37 22.64
C ARG A 156 11.17 -15.14 23.35
N LEU A 157 9.92 -14.75 23.07
CA LEU A 157 9.25 -13.67 23.79
C LEU A 157 8.65 -14.07 25.15
N CYS A 158 8.69 -15.35 25.53
CA CYS A 158 8.37 -15.75 26.91
C CYS A 158 9.53 -15.55 27.90
N PHE A 159 10.75 -15.23 27.44
CA PHE A 159 11.95 -15.13 28.31
C PHE A 159 12.40 -13.70 28.64
N ILE A 160 12.01 -12.72 27.85
CA ILE A 160 12.18 -11.31 28.19
C ILE A 160 10.82 -10.90 28.74
N GLY A 161 10.75 -10.42 29.99
CA GLY A 161 9.51 -10.11 30.73
C GLY A 161 8.62 -9.00 30.15
N ILE A 162 8.43 -9.00 28.83
CA ILE A 162 7.30 -8.37 28.17
C ILE A 162 6.10 -9.24 28.55
N MET A 163 5.44 -8.86 29.64
CA MET A 163 4.07 -9.26 29.89
C MET A 163 3.29 -8.89 28.63
N ILE A 164 2.98 -9.88 27.79
CA ILE A 164 1.93 -9.73 26.80
C ILE A 164 0.70 -9.46 27.66
N LYS A 165 0.29 -8.20 27.77
CA LYS A 165 -1.00 -7.78 28.34
C LYS A 165 -2.15 -8.25 27.43
N GLY A 166 -1.99 -9.40 26.78
CA GLY A 166 -3.00 -10.00 25.94
C GLY A 166 -4.01 -10.62 26.87
N GLN A 167 -5.09 -9.89 27.14
CA GLN A 167 -6.36 -10.57 27.33
C GLN A 167 -6.51 -11.50 26.12
N GLY A 168 -6.62 -12.81 26.35
CA GLY A 168 -6.87 -13.74 25.25
C GLY A 168 -8.11 -13.26 24.51
N TYR A 169 -8.00 -13.05 23.19
CA TYR A 169 -9.16 -12.68 22.40
C TYR A 169 -9.99 -13.92 22.16
N TYR A 170 -11.19 -13.95 22.74
CA TYR A 170 -12.11 -15.05 22.55
C TYR A 170 -13.04 -14.76 21.37
N TRP A 171 -13.56 -15.83 20.77
CA TRP A 171 -14.56 -15.72 19.70
C TRP A 171 -15.76 -14.83 20.08
N GLU A 172 -16.15 -14.82 21.35
CA GLU A 172 -17.24 -13.98 21.85
C GLU A 172 -16.95 -12.47 21.78
N ASP A 173 -15.67 -12.06 21.84
CA ASP A 173 -15.29 -10.66 21.67
C ASP A 173 -15.40 -10.25 20.20
N TYR A 174 -14.98 -11.12 19.29
CA TYR A 174 -15.10 -10.91 17.84
C TYR A 174 -16.57 -10.91 17.37
N LYS A 175 -17.41 -11.76 17.96
CA LYS A 175 -18.85 -11.77 17.66
C LYS A 175 -19.53 -10.43 17.94
N LYS A 176 -19.10 -9.70 18.99
CA LYS A 176 -19.68 -8.40 19.33
C LYS A 176 -19.43 -7.34 18.26
N ILE A 177 -18.23 -7.35 17.67
CA ILE A 177 -17.84 -6.37 16.63
C ILE A 177 -18.28 -6.77 15.22
N LEU A 178 -18.61 -8.05 15.01
CA LEU A 178 -18.85 -8.61 13.68
C LEU A 178 -19.99 -7.92 12.90
N PRO A 179 -21.14 -7.57 13.51
CA PRO A 179 -22.21 -6.88 12.78
C PRO A 179 -21.76 -5.54 12.19
N ASP A 180 -20.99 -4.76 12.94
CA ASP A 180 -20.53 -3.45 12.49
C ASP A 180 -19.30 -3.56 11.60
N PHE A 181 -18.44 -4.56 11.80
CA PHE A 181 -17.34 -4.83 10.89
C PHE A 181 -17.85 -5.18 9.47
N LYS A 182 -18.93 -5.95 9.38
CA LYS A 182 -19.59 -6.26 8.10
C LYS A 182 -20.18 -5.04 7.40
N LYS A 183 -20.57 -3.99 8.14
CA LYS A 183 -20.99 -2.71 7.56
C LYS A 183 -19.79 -1.83 7.20
N LEU A 184 -18.74 -1.87 8.01
CA LEU A 184 -17.55 -1.04 7.88
C LEU A 184 -16.81 -1.29 6.56
N VAL A 185 -16.51 -2.56 6.24
CA VAL A 185 -15.75 -2.89 5.01
C VAL A 185 -16.42 -2.34 3.75
N PRO A 186 -17.71 -2.62 3.45
CA PRO A 186 -18.36 -2.07 2.26
C PRO A 186 -18.48 -0.55 2.30
N ALA A 187 -18.77 0.06 3.45
CA ALA A 187 -18.84 1.52 3.54
C ALA A 187 -17.50 2.20 3.21
N VAL A 188 -16.39 1.64 3.69
CA VAL A 188 -15.03 2.10 3.36
C VAL A 188 -14.71 1.87 1.89
N MET A 189 -15.10 0.73 1.32
CA MET A 189 -14.93 0.45 -0.11
C MET A 189 -15.71 1.45 -0.98
N ASP A 190 -16.96 1.73 -0.66
CA ASP A 190 -17.79 2.70 -1.37
C ASP A 190 -17.19 4.11 -1.31
N ASN A 191 -16.71 4.52 -0.13
CA ASN A 191 -16.05 5.81 0.03
C ASN A 191 -14.71 5.88 -0.72
N LEU A 192 -13.93 4.80 -0.72
CA LEU A 192 -12.71 4.70 -1.53
C LEU A 192 -13.02 4.79 -3.02
N GLU A 193 -14.09 4.16 -3.49
CA GLU A 193 -14.51 4.23 -4.89
C GLU A 193 -14.92 5.65 -5.28
N LYS A 194 -15.70 6.34 -4.44
CA LYS A 194 -16.05 7.76 -4.63
C LYS A 194 -14.81 8.65 -4.68
N TYR A 195 -13.89 8.48 -3.71
CA TYR A 195 -12.61 9.18 -3.71
C TYR A 195 -11.83 8.91 -5.00
N ASN A 196 -11.76 7.66 -5.43
CA ASN A 196 -11.04 7.26 -6.63
C ASN A 196 -11.65 7.84 -7.92
N LYS A 197 -12.98 7.97 -8.00
CA LYS A 197 -13.66 8.61 -9.14
C LYS A 197 -13.33 10.10 -9.24
N ILE A 198 -13.17 10.78 -8.11
CA ILE A 198 -12.81 12.21 -8.05
C ILE A 198 -11.31 12.41 -8.32
N LYS A 199 -10.45 11.65 -7.63
CA LYS A 199 -9.00 11.83 -7.65
C LYS A 199 -8.33 11.22 -8.88
N PHE A 200 -8.83 10.08 -9.35
CA PHE A 200 -8.23 9.26 -10.40
C PHE A 200 -9.23 9.00 -11.54
N VAL A 201 -9.82 10.07 -12.07
CA VAL A 201 -10.87 10.08 -13.12
C VAL A 201 -10.57 9.08 -14.24
N SER A 202 -9.38 9.19 -14.84
CA SER A 202 -8.83 8.20 -15.76
C SER A 202 -7.32 8.14 -15.62
N ARG A 203 -6.71 7.04 -16.07
CA ARG A 203 -5.25 6.91 -16.11
C ARG A 203 -4.64 8.04 -16.92
N ASP A 204 -5.17 8.32 -18.11
CA ASP A 204 -4.56 9.28 -19.03
C ASP A 204 -4.71 10.72 -18.52
N VAL A 205 -5.81 11.05 -17.83
CA VAL A 205 -5.97 12.35 -17.15
C VAL A 205 -5.00 12.50 -15.98
N TYR A 206 -4.82 11.44 -15.19
CA TYR A 206 -3.93 11.47 -14.01
C TYR A 206 -2.45 11.58 -14.39
N PHE A 207 -2.05 10.91 -15.48
CA PHE A 207 -0.69 10.92 -16.00
C PHE A 207 -0.47 11.90 -17.16
N LYS A 208 -1.39 12.87 -17.36
CA LYS A 208 -1.35 13.78 -18.52
C LYS A 208 -0.03 14.52 -18.72
N GLU A 209 0.65 14.89 -17.63
CA GLU A 209 1.94 15.59 -17.66
C GLU A 209 3.11 14.70 -18.14
N TYR A 210 2.90 13.37 -18.18
CA TYR A 210 3.87 12.39 -18.67
C TYR A 210 3.51 11.84 -20.05
N LEU A 211 2.43 12.33 -20.67
CA LEU A 211 2.09 11.94 -22.05
C LEU A 211 2.99 12.65 -23.08
N ASN A 212 3.47 13.85 -22.75
CA ASN A 212 4.31 14.68 -23.62
C ASN A 212 5.58 15.11 -22.86
N VAL A 213 6.54 14.20 -22.72
CA VAL A 213 7.79 14.45 -22.01
C VAL A 213 8.88 15.02 -22.93
N PRO A 214 9.87 15.74 -22.38
CA PRO A 214 11.00 16.26 -23.15
C PRO A 214 11.83 15.13 -23.76
N GLN A 215 12.48 15.41 -24.90
CA GLN A 215 13.32 14.46 -25.64
C GLN A 215 14.42 13.80 -24.78
N CYS A 216 14.92 14.49 -23.75
CA CYS A 216 15.94 13.95 -22.83
C CYS A 216 15.49 12.69 -22.07
N THR A 217 14.19 12.40 -22.03
CA THR A 217 13.62 11.18 -21.45
C THR A 217 13.53 10.02 -22.44
N GLU A 218 13.57 10.31 -23.75
CA GLU A 218 13.60 9.30 -24.81
C GLU A 218 15.00 8.70 -24.98
N GLU A 219 16.05 9.44 -24.60
CA GLU A 219 17.42 8.96 -24.58
C GLU A 219 17.61 7.83 -23.54
N ASN A 220 18.24 6.73 -23.95
CA ASN A 220 18.57 5.64 -23.04
C ASN A 220 19.67 6.10 -22.06
N PRO A 221 19.44 6.05 -20.73
CA PRO A 221 20.43 6.50 -19.75
C PRO A 221 21.65 5.55 -19.62
N GLY A 222 21.67 4.46 -20.39
CA GLY A 222 22.66 3.40 -20.26
C GLY A 222 22.28 2.38 -19.18
N PRO A 223 23.03 1.28 -19.06
CA PRO A 223 22.77 0.26 -18.05
C PRO A 223 23.18 0.75 -16.65
N VAL A 224 22.50 0.22 -15.63
CA VAL A 224 22.92 0.40 -14.25
C VAL A 224 24.20 -0.40 -14.00
N VAL A 225 25.32 0.29 -13.77
CA VAL A 225 26.57 -0.37 -13.35
C VAL A 225 26.35 -0.97 -11.96
N VAL A 226 26.41 -2.29 -11.83
CA VAL A 226 26.35 -2.97 -10.54
C VAL A 226 27.78 -3.06 -10.02
N ASP A 227 28.11 -2.23 -9.03
CA ASP A 227 29.39 -2.33 -8.33
C ASP A 227 29.43 -3.70 -7.65
N LYS A 228 30.34 -4.58 -8.10
CA LYS A 228 30.56 -5.92 -7.53
C LYS A 228 31.25 -5.82 -6.17
#